data_AF-A0A353CX25-F1
#
_entry.id   AF-A0A353CX25-F1
#
_cell.length_a   1.000
_cell.length_b   1.000
_cell.length_c   1.000
_cell.angle_alpha   90.00
_cell.angle_beta   90.00
_cell.angle_gamma   90.00
#
_symmetry.space_group_name_H-M   'P 1'
#
loop_
_entity.id
_entity.type
_entity.pdbx_description
1 polymer ?
#
loop_
_entity_poly.entity_id
_entity_poly.type
_entity_poly.pdbx_seq_one_letter_code
_entity_poly.pdbx_strand_id
1 'polypeptide(L)' 'LKAQDIDFIWITDGLGWHTTKRPLEETYNHNEYVFNLNMLESGVLNELKW' A
#
# COMPACT_ATOMS: atom_id res chain seq x y z
N LEU A 1 -2.14 4.53 -15.15
CA LEU A 1 -0.96 4.51 -14.26
C LEU A 1 0.07 3.52 -14.77
N LYS A 2 -0.17 2.20 -14.74
CA LYS A 2 0.74 1.22 -15.36
C LYS A 2 1.05 1.48 -16.86
N ALA A 3 0.04 1.84 -17.65
CA ALA A 3 0.23 2.20 -19.06
C ALA A 3 1.02 3.52 -19.28
N GLN A 4 1.25 4.30 -18.23
CA GLN A 4 2.03 5.54 -18.22
C GLN A 4 3.38 5.35 -17.51
N ASP A 5 3.76 4.11 -17.19
CA ASP A 5 4.98 3.78 -16.45
C ASP A 5 5.02 4.41 -15.04
N ILE A 6 3.87 4.42 -14.37
CA ILE A 6 3.73 4.94 -13.00
C ILE A 6 3.23 3.82 -12.09
N ASP A 7 4.02 3.51 -11.07
CA ASP A 7 3.63 2.64 -9.97
C ASP A 7 2.90 3.41 -8.88
N PHE A 8 1.85 2.79 -8.35
CA PHE A 8 1.04 3.35 -7.28
C PHE A 8 1.39 2.66 -5.95
N ILE A 9 1.68 3.46 -4.94
CA ILE A 9 1.96 3.01 -3.58
C ILE A 9 0.87 3.51 -2.65
N TRP A 10 0.20 2.58 -1.96
CA TRP A 10 -0.75 2.90 -0.91
C TRP A 10 -0.07 2.84 0.46
N ILE A 11 -0.17 3.89 1.25
CA ILE A 11 0.28 3.92 2.66
C ILE A 11 -0.92 4.07 3.60
N THR A 12 -0.99 3.29 4.67
CA THR A 12 -2.09 3.34 5.66
C THR A 12 -1.61 3.25 7.11
N ASP A 13 -2.33 3.90 8.03
CA ASP A 13 -2.17 3.78 9.49
C ASP A 13 -2.96 2.60 10.10
N GLY A 14 -3.73 1.87 9.28
CA GLY A 14 -4.47 0.68 9.67
C GLY A 14 -5.85 0.95 10.30
N LEU A 15 -6.17 2.17 10.72
CA LEU A 15 -7.41 2.48 11.45
C LEU A 15 -8.67 2.22 10.62
N GLY A 16 -8.59 2.41 9.30
CA GLY A 16 -9.70 2.15 8.37
C GLY A 16 -10.17 0.69 8.34
N TRP A 17 -9.34 -0.28 8.73
CA TRP A 17 -9.71 -1.70 8.77
C TRP A 17 -10.79 -2.01 9.81
N HIS A 18 -10.99 -1.12 10.79
CA HIS A 18 -12.06 -1.29 11.77
C HIS A 18 -13.45 -1.03 11.20
N THR A 19 -13.56 -0.15 10.20
CA THR A 19 -14.85 0.36 9.70
C THR A 19 -15.14 -0.05 8.26
N THR A 20 -14.11 -0.25 7.43
CA THR A 20 -14.27 -0.41 5.98
C THR A 20 -13.50 -1.62 5.45
N LYS A 21 -13.74 -2.80 6.06
CA LYS A 21 -13.02 -4.05 5.76
C LYS A 21 -13.07 -4.48 4.29
N ARG A 22 -14.27 -4.47 3.68
CA ARG A 22 -14.47 -5.00 2.31
C ARG A 22 -13.69 -4.20 1.25
N PRO A 23 -13.80 -2.85 1.18
CA PRO A 23 -13.02 -2.07 0.21
C PRO A 23 -11.50 -2.12 0.46
N LEU A 24 -11.07 -2.22 1.72
CA LEU A 24 -9.64 -2.31 2.05
C LEU A 24 -9.06 -3.68 1.72
N GLU A 25 -9.83 -4.75 1.90
CA GLU A 25 -9.46 -6.10 1.47
C GLU A 25 -9.35 -6.17 -0.06
N GLU A 26 -10.32 -5.62 -0.79
CA GLU A 26 -10.25 -5.52 -2.25
C GLU A 26 -9.00 -4.77 -2.69
N THR A 27 -8.72 -3.63 -2.07
CA THR A 27 -7.50 -2.86 -2.32
C THR A 27 -6.25 -3.70 -2.03
N TYR A 28 -6.18 -4.34 -0.87
CA TYR A 28 -5.01 -5.13 -0.46
C TYR A 28 -4.73 -6.28 -1.42
N ASN A 29 -5.78 -6.93 -1.93
CA ASN A 29 -5.65 -8.06 -2.84
C ASN A 29 -5.28 -7.63 -4.28
N HIS A 30 -5.58 -6.40 -4.70
CA HIS A 30 -5.34 -5.94 -6.07
C HIS A 30 -4.17 -4.96 -6.21
N ASN A 31 -3.78 -4.25 -5.15
CA ASN A 31 -2.66 -3.32 -5.18
C ASN A 31 -1.35 -4.04 -4.87
N GLU A 32 -0.37 -3.82 -5.74
CA GLU A 32 0.96 -4.43 -5.62
C GLU A 32 1.79 -3.85 -4.47
N TYR A 33 1.59 -2.56 -4.16
CA TYR A 33 2.32 -1.87 -3.11
C TYR A 33 1.35 -1.27 -2.07
N VAL A 34 1.21 -1.97 -0.94
CA VAL A 34 0.46 -1.51 0.23
C VAL A 34 1.36 -1.59 1.46
N PHE A 35 1.64 -0.45 2.08
CA PHE A 35 2.52 -0.35 3.25
C PHE A 35 1.80 0.26 4.44
N ASN A 36 2.27 -0.09 5.64
CA ASN A 36 1.89 0.58 6.88
C ASN A 36 3.00 1.50 7.40
N LEU A 37 2.66 2.35 8.38
CA LEU A 37 3.61 3.32 8.95
C LEU A 37 4.86 2.67 9.56
N ASN A 38 4.72 1.51 10.19
CA ASN A 38 5.85 0.77 10.78
C ASN A 38 6.84 0.27 9.70
N MET A 39 6.34 -0.14 8.54
CA MET A 39 7.19 -0.52 7.40
C MET A 39 7.95 0.69 6.85
N LEU A 40 7.33 1.87 6.83
CA LEU A 40 7.99 3.11 6.43
C LEU A 40 9.13 3.50 7.37
N GLU A 41 8.88 3.44 8.68
CA GLU A 41 9.91 3.69 9.70
C GLU A 41 11.07 2.68 9.60
N SER A 42 10.77 1.45 9.17
CA SER A 42 11.77 0.41 8.90
C SER A 42 12.53 0.61 7.58
N GLY A 43 12.18 1.63 6.80
CA GLY A 43 12.86 1.96 5.54
C GLY A 43 12.47 1.09 4.34
N VAL A 44 11.27 0.49 4.34
CA VAL A 44 10.81 -0.44 3.28
C VAL A 44 10.92 0.15 1.86
N LEU A 45 10.78 1.47 1.71
CA LEU A 45 10.89 2.13 0.41
C LEU A 45 12.30 2.06 -0.19
N ASN A 46 13.33 1.90 0.65
CA ASN A 46 14.72 1.74 0.20
C ASN A 46 15.00 0.34 -0.37
N GLU A 47 14.12 -0.62 -0.10
CA GLU A 47 14.26 -2.01 -0.58
C GLU A 47 13.58 -2.21 -1.95
N LEU A 48 12.79 -1.22 -2.39
CA LEU A 48 12.10 -1.28 -3.68
C LEU A 48 13.09 -1.20 -4.84
N LYS A 49 12.90 -2.11 -5.80
CA LYS A 49 13.62 -2.12 -7.06
C LYS A 49 12.61 -1.81 -8.16
N TRP A 50 12.88 -0.71 -8.86
CA TRP A 50 12.09 -0.22 -9.99
C TRP A 50 12.52 -0.90 -11.28
#